data_AF-A0A7S0C3W4-F1
#
_entry.id   AF-A0A7S0C3W4-F1
#
_cell.length_a   1.000
_cell.length_b   1.000
_cell.length_c   1.000
_cell.angle_alpha   90.00
_cell.angle_beta   90.00
_cell.angle_gamma   90.00
#
_symmetry.space_group_name_H-M   'P 1'
#
loop_
_entity.id
_entity.type
_entity.pdbx_description
1 polymer ?
#
loop_
_entity_poly.entity_id
_entity_poly.type
_entity_poly.pdbx_seq_one_letter_code
_entity_poly.pdbx_strand_id
1 'polypeptide(L)'
;TLELQQASKTDAILVQTVILFNLIILAVNAAVASGSTGIGLYIALFLIMTIAINYLSLSALRDNRDSRLKLLGGLLDLYRDTGVDKYYDSSVMQNYSDRYSHFQKIIACLAGIAIVVPLLIAISFDG
;
A
#
# COMPACT_ATOMS: atom_id res chain seq x y z
N THR A 1 -16.79 -16.87 -9.83
CA THR A 1 -16.70 -15.51 -10.41
C THR A 1 -17.08 -14.41 -9.42
N LEU A 2 -18.03 -14.64 -8.50
CA LEU A 2 -18.35 -13.70 -7.41
C LEU A 2 -17.23 -13.55 -6.36
N GLU A 3 -16.60 -14.64 -5.94
CA GLU A 3 -15.56 -14.61 -4.90
C GLU A 3 -14.29 -13.84 -5.31
N LEU A 4 -13.81 -14.03 -6.55
CA LEU A 4 -12.67 -13.29 -7.10
C LEU A 4 -12.95 -11.78 -7.19
N GLN A 5 -14.20 -11.41 -7.48
CA GLN A 5 -14.64 -10.03 -7.57
C GLN A 5 -14.81 -9.40 -6.18
N GLN A 6 -15.29 -10.18 -5.20
CA GLN A 6 -15.45 -9.76 -3.81
C GLN A 6 -14.10 -9.57 -3.12
N ALA A 7 -13.15 -10.48 -3.34
CA ALA A 7 -11.76 -10.31 -2.92
C ALA A 7 -11.13 -9.05 -3.54
N SER A 8 -11.44 -8.74 -4.82
CA SER A 8 -10.90 -7.55 -5.50
C SER A 8 -11.44 -6.24 -4.93
N LYS A 9 -12.68 -6.25 -4.43
CA LYS A 9 -13.26 -5.09 -3.72
C LYS A 9 -12.60 -4.91 -2.36
N THR A 10 -12.35 -5.98 -1.60
CA THR A 10 -11.66 -5.91 -0.31
C THR A 10 -10.24 -5.35 -0.43
N ASP A 11 -9.47 -5.78 -1.44
CA ASP A 11 -8.12 -5.25 -1.69
C ASP A 11 -8.15 -3.76 -2.05
N ALA A 12 -9.11 -3.33 -2.88
CA ALA A 12 -9.27 -1.92 -3.24
C ALA A 12 -9.67 -1.05 -2.04
N ILE A 13 -10.54 -1.57 -1.15
CA ILE A 13 -10.93 -0.90 0.09
C ILE A 13 -9.73 -0.77 1.02
N LEU A 14 -8.92 -1.82 1.19
CA LEU A 14 -7.71 -1.76 2.02
C LEU A 14 -6.73 -0.68 1.52
N VAL A 15 -6.50 -0.62 0.21
CA VAL A 15 -5.64 0.42 -0.39
C VAL A 15 -6.22 1.82 -0.15
N GLN A 16 -7.52 2.01 -0.37
CA GLN A 16 -8.18 3.30 -0.15
C GLN A 16 -8.14 3.73 1.31
N THR A 17 -8.37 2.82 2.26
CA THR A 17 -8.30 3.09 3.70
C THR A 17 -6.89 3.52 4.09
N VAL A 18 -5.84 2.87 3.58
CA VAL A 18 -4.45 3.25 3.89
C VAL A 18 -4.14 4.65 3.35
N ILE A 19 -4.52 4.95 2.12
CA ILE A 19 -4.26 6.27 1.51
C ILE A 19 -4.94 7.37 2.33
N LEU A 20 -6.21 7.17 2.72
CA LEU A 20 -6.93 8.11 3.57
C LEU A 20 -6.27 8.27 4.93
N PHE A 21 -5.83 7.18 5.55
CA PHE A 21 -5.17 7.23 6.86
C PHE A 21 -3.84 7.99 6.79
N ASN A 22 -3.07 7.80 5.72
CA ASN A 22 -1.82 8.54 5.47
C ASN A 22 -2.07 10.05 5.35
N LEU A 23 -3.12 10.43 4.61
CA LEU A 23 -3.53 11.83 4.43
C LEU A 23 -3.95 12.47 5.75
N ILE A 24 -4.70 11.76 6.59
CA ILE A 24 -5.11 12.23 7.92
C ILE A 24 -3.88 12.43 8.81
N ILE A 25 -2.95 11.46 8.83
CA ILE A 25 -1.71 11.58 9.60
C ILE A 25 -0.90 12.81 9.17
N LEU A 26 -0.77 13.04 7.85
CA LEU A 26 -0.07 14.21 7.33
C LEU A 26 -0.73 15.52 7.79
N ALA A 27 -2.06 15.61 7.71
CA ALA A 27 -2.80 16.79 8.15
C ALA A 27 -2.64 17.06 9.65
N VAL A 28 -2.69 16.01 10.48
CA VAL A 28 -2.46 16.11 11.93
C VAL A 28 -1.02 16.53 12.22
N ASN A 29 -0.03 15.95 11.54
CA ASN A 29 1.38 16.31 11.70
C ASN A 29 1.64 17.79 11.35
N ALA A 30 1.07 18.28 10.24
CA ALA A 30 1.20 19.67 9.83
C ALA A 30 0.55 20.64 10.84
N ALA A 31 -0.62 20.28 11.37
CA ALA A 31 -1.32 21.08 12.37
C ALA A 31 -0.57 21.12 13.72
N VAL A 32 -0.10 19.97 14.21
CA VAL A 32 0.61 19.86 15.50
C VAL A 32 1.96 20.59 15.45
N ALA A 33 2.67 20.54 14.32
CA ALA A 33 3.92 21.26 14.14
C ALA A 33 3.77 22.80 14.22
N SER A 34 2.57 23.33 13.97
CA SER A 34 2.31 24.78 14.00
C SER A 34 2.03 25.37 15.39
N GLY A 35 1.89 24.53 16.43
CA GLY A 35 1.17 24.92 17.65
C GLY A 35 1.86 24.84 19.02
N SER A 36 3.02 24.20 19.22
CA SER A 36 3.55 24.07 20.60
C SER A 36 5.06 23.89 20.77
N THR A 37 5.61 24.43 21.86
CA THR A 37 6.99 24.26 22.35
C THR A 37 7.15 22.88 23.02
N GLY A 38 7.29 21.83 22.19
CA GLY A 38 7.48 20.44 22.63
C GLY A 38 7.66 19.48 21.45
N ILE A 39 8.11 20.04 20.33
CA ILE A 39 7.92 19.57 18.95
C ILE A 39 8.56 18.20 18.69
N GLY A 40 9.72 17.92 19.30
CA GLY A 40 10.52 16.74 18.98
C GLY A 40 9.87 15.40 19.33
N LEU A 41 9.24 15.27 20.51
CA LEU A 41 8.74 13.98 20.99
C LEU A 41 7.42 13.56 20.32
N TYR A 42 6.55 14.54 20.03
CA TYR A 42 5.32 14.31 19.27
C TYR A 42 5.60 13.97 17.81
N ILE A 43 6.51 14.68 17.14
CA ILE A 43 6.93 14.35 15.77
C ILE A 43 7.56 12.96 15.73
N ALA A 44 8.42 12.60 16.68
CA ALA A 44 9.03 11.27 16.73
C ALA A 44 7.99 10.14 16.87
N LEU A 45 7.04 10.26 17.79
CA LEU A 45 5.96 9.26 17.98
C LEU A 45 5.09 9.12 16.72
N PHE A 46 4.72 10.23 16.10
CA PHE A 46 3.93 10.22 14.88
C PHE A 46 4.69 9.65 13.68
N LEU A 47 5.99 9.92 13.58
CA LEU A 47 6.84 9.39 12.52
C LEU A 47 6.99 7.87 12.66
N ILE A 48 7.15 7.35 13.88
CA ILE A 48 7.15 5.90 14.16
C ILE A 48 5.80 5.28 13.75
N MET A 49 4.67 5.89 14.11
CA MET A 49 3.35 5.41 13.72
C MET A 49 3.16 5.41 12.20
N THR A 50 3.62 6.46 11.52
CA THR A 50 3.57 6.59 10.05
C THR A 50 4.37 5.48 9.37
N ILE A 51 5.58 5.20 9.86
CA ILE A 51 6.40 4.11 9.34
C ILE A 51 5.70 2.76 9.56
N ALA A 52 5.18 2.50 10.76
CA ALA A 52 4.51 1.25 11.10
C ALA A 52 3.30 0.97 10.19
N ILE A 53 2.45 1.98 9.96
CA ILE A 53 1.25 1.85 9.13
C ILE A 53 1.62 1.64 7.66
N ASN A 54 2.60 2.39 7.14
CA ASN A 54 3.06 2.22 5.76
C ASN A 54 3.69 0.83 5.55
N TYR A 55 4.47 0.35 6.51
CA TYR A 55 5.04 -0.99 6.47
C TYR A 55 3.94 -2.07 6.43
N LEU A 56 2.98 -1.99 7.36
CA LEU A 56 1.84 -2.92 7.40
C LEU A 56 1.04 -2.91 6.10
N SER A 57 0.80 -1.73 5.54
CA SER A 57 0.10 -1.61 4.25
C SER A 57 0.87 -2.26 3.09
N LEU A 58 2.17 -1.97 2.98
CA LEU A 58 2.99 -2.56 1.91
C LEU A 58 3.06 -4.08 2.04
N SER A 59 3.19 -4.60 3.27
CA SER A 59 3.19 -6.04 3.54
C SER A 59 1.86 -6.67 3.12
N ALA A 60 0.74 -6.10 3.59
CA ALA A 60 -0.59 -6.61 3.25
C ALA A 60 -0.84 -6.61 1.74
N LEU A 61 -0.41 -5.58 1.01
CA LEU A 61 -0.59 -5.51 -0.43
C LEU A 61 0.27 -6.56 -1.17
N ARG A 62 1.45 -6.87 -0.63
CA ARG A 62 2.36 -7.88 -1.18
C ARG A 62 1.83 -9.29 -0.92
N ASP A 63 1.37 -9.58 0.28
CA ASP A 63 0.83 -10.89 0.68
C ASP A 63 -0.44 -11.24 -0.10
N ASN A 64 -1.31 -10.25 -0.34
CA ASN A 64 -2.50 -10.42 -1.17
C ASN A 64 -2.16 -10.70 -2.64
N ARG A 65 -1.20 -9.97 -3.21
CA ARG A 65 -0.70 -10.22 -4.57
C ARG A 65 -0.17 -11.65 -4.70
N ASP A 66 0.69 -12.07 -3.77
CA ASP A 66 1.36 -13.37 -3.85
C ASP A 66 0.37 -14.53 -3.69
N SER A 67 -0.62 -14.39 -2.80
CA SER A 67 -1.70 -15.37 -2.63
C SER A 67 -2.53 -15.52 -3.91
N ARG A 68 -2.85 -14.41 -4.59
CA ARG A 68 -3.58 -14.45 -5.87
C ARG A 68 -2.78 -15.02 -7.01
N LEU A 69 -1.49 -14.69 -7.09
CA LEU A 69 -0.60 -15.26 -8.11
C LEU A 69 -0.49 -16.78 -7.94
N LYS A 70 -0.43 -17.30 -6.70
CA LYS A 70 -0.48 -18.74 -6.43
C LYS A 70 -1.79 -19.39 -6.90
N LEU A 71 -2.93 -18.77 -6.60
CA LEU A 71 -4.24 -19.28 -7.03
C LEU A 71 -4.41 -19.26 -8.56
N LEU A 72 -4.01 -18.15 -9.21
CA LEU A 72 -4.03 -18.04 -10.67
C LEU A 72 -3.09 -19.03 -11.33
N GLY A 73 -1.89 -19.23 -10.76
CA GLY A 73 -0.95 -20.25 -11.22
C GLY A 73 -1.55 -21.66 -11.17
N GLY A 74 -2.11 -22.05 -10.02
CA GLY A 74 -2.77 -23.35 -9.88
C GLY A 74 -3.98 -23.54 -10.80
N LEU A 75 -4.74 -22.47 -11.09
CA LEU A 75 -5.83 -22.51 -12.06
C LEU A 75 -5.31 -22.71 -13.50
N LEU A 76 -4.21 -22.05 -13.84
CA LEU A 76 -3.58 -22.17 -15.15
C LEU A 76 -3.03 -23.59 -15.37
N ASP A 77 -2.41 -24.16 -14.34
CA ASP A 77 -1.91 -25.54 -14.35
C ASP A 77 -3.05 -26.55 -14.53
N LEU A 78 -4.16 -26.38 -13.79
CA LEU A 78 -5.37 -27.21 -13.96
C LEU A 78 -5.94 -27.12 -15.39
N TYR A 79 -5.94 -25.93 -16.00
CA TYR A 79 -6.43 -25.75 -17.37
C TYR A 79 -5.51 -26.37 -18.42
N ARG A 80 -4.19 -26.40 -18.19
CA ARG A 80 -3.25 -27.14 -19.04
C ARG A 80 -3.49 -28.64 -18.94
N ASP A 81 -3.67 -29.15 -17.72
CA ASP A 81 -3.94 -30.57 -17.49
C ASP A 81 -5.28 -31.01 -18.13
N THR A 82 -6.25 -30.10 -18.22
CA THR A 82 -7.58 -30.37 -18.82
C THR A 82 -7.63 -30.05 -20.33
N GLY A 83 -6.55 -29.57 -20.94
CA GLY A 83 -6.48 -29.26 -22.38
C GLY A 83 -7.33 -28.07 -22.85
N VAL A 84 -7.64 -27.14 -21.96
CA VAL A 84 -8.44 -25.91 -22.23
C VAL A 84 -7.61 -24.63 -22.16
N ASP A 85 -6.29 -24.76 -22.13
CA ASP A 85 -5.31 -23.68 -22.09
C ASP A 85 -5.43 -22.68 -23.25
N LYS A 86 -5.87 -23.12 -24.44
CA LYS A 86 -6.10 -22.23 -25.60
C LYS A 86 -7.11 -21.11 -25.38
N TYR A 87 -7.95 -21.22 -24.33
CA TYR A 87 -8.97 -20.23 -24.01
C TYR A 87 -8.49 -19.19 -22.99
N TYR A 88 -7.27 -19.34 -22.45
CA TYR A 88 -6.74 -18.45 -21.41
C TYR A 88 -5.32 -17.98 -21.74
N ASP A 89 -5.17 -16.67 -21.94
CA ASP A 89 -3.85 -16.09 -22.19
C ASP A 89 -3.06 -15.96 -20.87
N SER A 90 -1.87 -16.55 -20.84
CA SER A 90 -0.89 -16.42 -19.76
C SER A 90 -0.51 -14.97 -19.43
N SER A 91 -0.67 -14.03 -20.37
CA SER A 91 -0.42 -12.59 -20.19
C SER A 91 -1.32 -11.95 -19.12
N VAL A 92 -2.45 -12.57 -18.78
CA VAL A 92 -3.37 -12.09 -17.73
C VAL A 92 -2.68 -12.08 -16.36
N MET A 93 -1.83 -13.07 -16.07
CA MET A 93 -1.12 -13.16 -14.80
C MET A 93 -0.02 -12.10 -14.67
N GLN A 94 0.65 -11.79 -15.79
CA GLN A 94 1.69 -10.77 -15.87
C GLN A 94 1.10 -9.36 -15.71
N ASN A 95 0.01 -9.07 -16.43
CA ASN A 95 -0.74 -7.82 -16.28
C ASN A 95 -1.26 -7.59 -14.85
N TYR A 96 -1.62 -8.67 -14.14
CA TYR A 96 -2.05 -8.59 -12.74
C TYR A 96 -0.91 -8.18 -11.80
N SER A 97 0.26 -8.82 -11.96
CA SER A 97 1.47 -8.49 -11.20
C SER A 97 1.91 -7.04 -11.43
N ASP A 98 1.90 -6.59 -12.69
CA ASP A 98 2.35 -5.25 -13.07
C ASP A 98 1.46 -4.17 -12.47
N ARG A 99 0.14 -4.36 -12.46
CA ARG A 99 -0.80 -3.43 -11.80
C ARG A 99 -0.49 -3.28 -10.32
N TYR A 100 -0.27 -4.37 -9.61
CA TYR A 100 0.08 -4.34 -8.19
C TYR A 100 1.43 -3.68 -7.93
N SER A 101 2.41 -3.88 -8.81
CA SER A 101 3.70 -3.19 -8.73
C SER A 101 3.55 -1.67 -8.85
N HIS A 102 2.70 -1.19 -9.77
CA HIS A 102 2.43 0.24 -9.90
C HIS A 102 1.77 0.83 -8.66
N PHE A 103 0.78 0.15 -8.08
CA PHE A 103 0.16 0.61 -6.83
C PHE A 103 1.15 0.67 -5.67
N GLN A 104 2.00 -0.36 -5.51
CA GLN A 104 3.05 -0.36 -4.49
C GLN A 104 4.02 0.83 -4.63
N LYS A 105 4.42 1.17 -5.86
CA LYS A 105 5.30 2.33 -6.12
C LYS A 105 4.64 3.65 -5.73
N ILE A 106 3.35 3.83 -6.04
CA ILE A 106 2.59 5.03 -5.70
C ILE A 106 2.47 5.17 -4.17
N ILE A 107 2.10 4.09 -3.47
CA ILE A 107 1.98 4.09 -2.01
C ILE A 107 3.33 4.37 -1.35
N ALA A 108 4.41 3.76 -1.85
CA ALA A 108 5.76 4.01 -1.35
C ALA A 108 6.18 5.49 -1.51
N CYS A 109 5.83 6.12 -2.63
CA CYS A 109 6.09 7.55 -2.85
C CYS A 109 5.30 8.42 -1.86
N LEU A 110 4.01 8.12 -1.66
CA LEU A 110 3.15 8.84 -0.71
C LEU A 110 3.65 8.71 0.73
N ALA A 111 4.04 7.49 1.12
CA ALA A 111 4.66 7.18 2.41
C ALA A 111 5.95 7.98 2.64
N GLY A 112 6.80 8.07 1.60
CA GLY A 112 8.03 8.86 1.64
C GLY A 112 7.74 10.33 1.91
N ILE A 113 6.79 10.93 1.19
CA ILE A 113 6.39 12.32 1.39
C ILE A 113 5.84 12.55 2.81
N ALA A 114 5.03 11.63 3.33
CA ALA A 114 4.46 11.70 4.67
C ALA A 114 5.51 11.65 5.79
N ILE A 115 6.71 11.12 5.51
CA ILE A 115 7.85 11.11 6.45
C ILE A 115 8.74 12.34 6.22
N VAL A 116 9.04 12.69 4.97
CA VAL A 116 9.97 13.77 4.62
C VAL A 116 9.43 15.13 5.03
N VAL A 117 8.13 15.40 4.83
CA VAL A 117 7.55 16.72 5.12
C VAL A 117 7.63 17.08 6.62
N PRO A 118 7.19 16.24 7.56
CA PRO A 118 7.35 16.52 8.99
C PRO A 118 8.81 16.64 9.42
N LEU A 119 9.71 15.86 8.80
CA LEU A 119 11.14 15.88 9.12
C LEU A 119 11.80 17.21 8.67
N LEU A 120 11.44 17.72 7.49
CA LEU A 120 11.89 19.04 7.03
C LEU A 120 11.38 20.16 7.95
N ILE A 121 10.12 20.09 8.38
CA ILE A 121 9.54 21.07 9.31
C ILE A 121 10.28 21.03 10.65
N ALA A 122 10.55 19.84 11.18
CA ALA A 122 11.28 19.67 12.43
C ALA A 122 12.69 20.30 12.37
N ILE A 123 13.44 20.06 11.28
CA ILE A 123 14.78 20.64 11.09
C ILE A 123 14.70 22.17 10.95
N SER A 124 13.69 22.70 10.25
CA SER A 124 13.53 24.14 10.05
C SER A 124 13.16 24.91 11.32
N PHE A 125 12.64 24.24 12.35
CA PHE A 125 12.27 24.85 13.63
C PHE A 125 13.43 24.91 14.64
N ASP A 126 14.51 24.16 14.39
CA ASP A 126 15.67 24.02 15.28
C ASP A 126 16.87 24.91 14.85
N GLY A 127 16.69 25.74 13.81
CA GLY A 127 17.66 26.72 13.31
C GLY A 127 17.09 28.13 13.28
#